data_AF-A0A9D1WIC7-F1
#
_entry.id   AF-A0A9D1WIC7-F1
#
_cell.length_a   1.000
_cell.length_b   1.000
_cell.length_c   1.000
_cell.angle_alpha   90.00
_cell.angle_beta   90.00
_cell.angle_gamma   90.00
#
_symmetry.space_group_name_H-M   'P 1'
#
loop_
_entity.id
_entity.type
_entity.pdbx_description
1 polymer ?
#
loop_
_entity_poly.entity_id
_entity_poly.type
_entity_poly.pdbx_seq_one_letter_code
_entity_poly.pdbx_strand_id
1 'polypeptide(L)'
;MDFLNGKIKTIYFKYLAAAFGSALITSIYSIVDMAMVGKYHGPDGSAALAVVMPVWNIIYSLGLLMGIGGSVLFSTTRGKAEGKEERSNEYFTASVIGSVILAVIVWLVIIFFDRPLLQMFGAADDLLPLAREYVAPVKFAVPLFLFNQMLAAYLRNDKNPGLATAAVLSGGIFNVFGDFFWTVLSLAAPNLYIHVFMSPTEEVLQIAPSIIRCYCISFLLLPLNIFSTYYFQAIMKPKDAFIVSVARGLVVSGIFIYLLPVVAGADAIWFAMPITELLVAVYVVYKMMQYTRGTAEERKVFA
;
A
#
# COMPACT_ATOMS: atom_id res chain seq x y z
N MET A 1 21.75 -1.80 16.20
CA MET A 1 22.28 -1.56 14.85
C MET A 1 22.93 -0.19 14.86
N ASP A 2 24.14 -0.06 14.33
CA ASP A 2 24.82 1.23 14.26
C ASP A 2 24.40 1.97 12.98
N PHE A 3 23.29 2.70 13.08
CA PHE A 3 22.74 3.52 12.00
C PHE A 3 23.64 4.71 11.62
N LEU A 4 24.66 5.01 12.43
CA LEU A 4 25.54 6.16 12.25
C LEU A 4 26.82 5.79 11.47
N ASN A 5 27.34 4.56 11.67
CA ASN A 5 28.62 4.12 11.08
C ASN A 5 28.52 3.00 10.03
N GLY A 6 27.32 2.42 9.82
CA GLY A 6 27.14 1.33 8.86
C GLY A 6 27.24 1.75 7.39
N LYS A 7 27.73 0.84 6.53
CA LYS A 7 27.78 1.08 5.07
C LYS A 7 26.36 1.23 4.51
N ILE A 8 26.04 2.43 4.01
CA ILE A 8 24.72 2.79 3.45
C ILE A 8 24.25 1.76 2.42
N LYS A 9 25.12 1.27 1.53
CA LYS A 9 24.77 0.27 0.52
C LYS A 9 24.25 -1.04 1.15
N THR A 10 24.91 -1.56 2.18
CA THR A 10 24.51 -2.80 2.85
C THR A 10 23.20 -2.63 3.60
N ILE A 11 23.00 -1.49 4.26
CA ILE A 11 21.75 -1.15 4.93
C ILE A 11 20.63 -1.05 3.89
N TYR A 12 20.85 -0.27 2.83
CA TYR A 12 19.89 -0.07 1.73
C TYR A 12 19.43 -1.39 1.10
N PHE A 13 20.34 -2.26 0.65
CA PHE A 13 19.96 -3.52 0.00
C PHE A 13 19.23 -4.47 0.95
N LYS A 14 19.55 -4.46 2.25
CA LYS A 14 18.84 -5.26 3.25
C LYS A 14 17.39 -4.79 3.43
N TYR A 15 17.17 -3.47 3.53
CA TYR A 15 15.81 -2.92 3.61
C TYR A 15 15.03 -3.05 2.31
N LEU A 16 15.71 -2.87 1.16
CA LEU A 16 15.12 -3.05 -0.16
C LEU A 16 14.64 -4.49 -0.34
N ALA A 17 15.45 -5.48 0.02
CA ALA A 17 15.07 -6.90 -0.07
C ALA A 17 13.86 -7.23 0.82
N ALA A 18 13.83 -6.71 2.05
CA ALA A 18 12.69 -6.90 2.96
C ALA A 18 11.41 -6.22 2.43
N ALA A 19 11.51 -5.00 1.94
CA ALA A 19 10.37 -4.26 1.35
C ALA A 19 9.87 -4.92 0.06
N PHE A 20 10.79 -5.39 -0.79
CA PHE A 20 10.47 -6.14 -2.02
C PHE A 20 9.73 -7.43 -1.69
N GLY A 21 10.24 -8.22 -0.73
CA GLY A 21 9.58 -9.45 -0.29
C GLY A 21 8.16 -9.21 0.26
N SER A 22 7.98 -8.19 1.10
CA SER A 22 6.66 -7.82 1.62
C SER A 22 5.69 -7.36 0.53
N ALA A 23 6.16 -6.55 -0.42
CA ALA A 23 5.34 -6.09 -1.54
C ALA A 23 4.96 -7.25 -2.48
N LEU A 24 5.87 -8.20 -2.70
CA LEU A 24 5.62 -9.38 -3.52
C LEU A 24 4.56 -10.27 -2.88
N ILE A 25 4.68 -10.58 -1.59
CA ILE A 25 3.70 -11.39 -0.84
C ILE A 25 2.31 -10.73 -0.87
N THR A 26 2.24 -9.42 -0.60
CA THR A 26 0.97 -8.67 -0.66
C THR A 26 0.34 -8.70 -2.06
N SER A 27 1.17 -8.63 -3.11
CA SER A 27 0.71 -8.72 -4.50
C SER A 27 0.18 -10.12 -4.81
N ILE A 28 0.83 -11.17 -4.32
CA ILE A 28 0.37 -12.55 -4.48
C ILE A 28 -1.00 -12.74 -3.81
N TYR A 29 -1.18 -12.30 -2.56
CA TYR A 29 -2.50 -12.37 -1.90
C TYR A 29 -3.57 -11.60 -2.66
N SER A 30 -3.26 -10.40 -3.13
CA SER A 30 -4.23 -9.57 -3.88
C SER A 30 -4.68 -10.25 -5.17
N ILE A 31 -3.76 -10.95 -5.85
CA ILE A 31 -4.08 -11.75 -7.05
C ILE A 31 -4.93 -12.96 -6.67
N VAL A 32 -4.59 -13.66 -5.59
CA VAL A 32 -5.36 -14.83 -5.11
C VAL A 32 -6.78 -14.43 -4.70
N ASP A 33 -6.95 -13.33 -3.97
CA ASP A 33 -8.25 -12.82 -3.54
C ASP A 33 -9.14 -12.43 -4.73
N MET A 34 -8.55 -11.73 -5.71
CA MET A 34 -9.25 -11.35 -6.94
C MET A 34 -9.62 -12.60 -7.76
N ALA A 35 -8.73 -13.57 -7.88
CA ALA A 35 -8.99 -14.82 -8.60
C ALA A 35 -10.07 -15.68 -7.91
N MET A 36 -10.06 -15.74 -6.59
CA MET A 36 -11.07 -16.42 -5.78
C MET A 36 -12.46 -15.84 -6.04
N VAL A 37 -12.61 -14.52 -5.91
CA VAL A 37 -13.89 -13.84 -6.14
C VAL A 37 -14.34 -13.97 -7.60
N GLY A 38 -13.41 -13.85 -8.54
CA GLY A 38 -13.65 -14.07 -9.96
C GLY A 38 -14.18 -15.46 -10.28
N LYS A 39 -13.88 -16.48 -9.46
CA LYS A 39 -14.59 -17.75 -9.59
C LYS A 39 -16.02 -17.66 -9.14
N TYR A 40 -16.20 -17.32 -7.86
CA TYR A 40 -17.44 -17.61 -7.15
C TYR A 40 -18.57 -16.76 -7.71
N HIS A 41 -18.22 -15.57 -8.21
CA HIS A 41 -19.15 -14.60 -8.76
C HIS A 41 -18.85 -14.24 -10.22
N GLY A 42 -17.99 -15.00 -10.90
CA GLY A 42 -17.66 -14.76 -12.31
C GLY A 42 -16.97 -13.41 -12.56
N PRO A 43 -17.01 -12.92 -13.82
CA PRO A 43 -16.48 -11.61 -14.19
C PRO A 43 -17.06 -10.46 -13.35
N ASP A 44 -18.33 -10.58 -12.96
CA ASP A 44 -19.04 -9.59 -12.15
C ASP A 44 -18.47 -9.49 -10.74
N GLY A 45 -17.99 -10.59 -10.17
CA GLY A 45 -17.27 -10.59 -8.89
C GLY A 45 -16.00 -9.76 -8.93
N SER A 46 -15.14 -10.02 -9.92
CA SER A 46 -13.89 -9.29 -10.11
C SER A 46 -14.13 -7.80 -10.37
N ALA A 47 -15.14 -7.48 -11.19
CA ALA A 47 -15.56 -6.10 -11.44
C ALA A 47 -16.09 -5.42 -10.16
N ALA A 48 -16.93 -6.11 -9.38
CA ALA A 48 -17.45 -5.58 -8.12
C ALA A 48 -16.33 -5.29 -7.12
N LEU A 49 -15.35 -6.19 -6.98
CA LEU A 49 -14.16 -5.94 -6.16
C LEU A 49 -13.37 -4.72 -6.63
N ALA A 50 -13.15 -4.58 -7.95
CA ALA A 50 -12.40 -3.45 -8.49
C ALA A 50 -13.04 -2.10 -8.14
N VAL A 51 -14.37 -2.03 -8.10
CA VAL A 51 -15.12 -0.84 -7.67
C VAL A 51 -15.05 -0.61 -6.15
N VAL A 52 -14.89 -1.67 -5.36
CA VAL A 52 -14.75 -1.59 -3.89
C VAL A 52 -13.32 -1.22 -3.46
N MET A 53 -12.29 -1.55 -4.24
CA MET A 53 -10.88 -1.27 -3.92
C MET A 53 -10.57 0.20 -3.57
N PRO A 54 -11.11 1.22 -4.27
CA PRO A 54 -10.95 2.61 -3.87
C PRO A 54 -11.39 2.91 -2.43
N VAL A 55 -12.42 2.23 -1.92
CA VAL A 55 -12.88 2.36 -0.52
C VAL A 55 -11.76 1.96 0.44
N TRP A 56 -11.15 0.79 0.21
CA TRP A 56 -10.02 0.29 1.00
C TRP A 56 -8.81 1.23 0.94
N ASN A 57 -8.49 1.73 -0.25
CA ASN A 57 -7.38 2.67 -0.44
C ASN A 57 -7.57 3.97 0.34
N ILE A 58 -8.81 4.50 0.41
CA ILE A 58 -9.12 5.69 1.20
C ILE A 58 -8.90 5.40 2.68
N ILE A 59 -9.46 4.31 3.22
CA ILE A 59 -9.32 3.95 4.64
C ILE A 59 -7.82 3.76 4.99
N TYR A 60 -7.11 3.01 4.16
CA TYR A 60 -5.68 2.74 4.32
C TYR A 60 -4.84 4.02 4.28
N SER A 61 -5.10 4.90 3.31
CA SER A 61 -4.34 6.15 3.14
C SER A 61 -4.54 7.13 4.30
N LEU A 62 -5.74 7.24 4.86
CA LEU A 62 -6.02 8.09 6.02
C LEU A 62 -5.34 7.56 7.29
N GLY A 63 -5.31 6.23 7.47
CA GLY A 63 -4.55 5.60 8.55
C GLY A 63 -3.06 5.87 8.43
N LEU A 64 -2.51 5.76 7.21
CA LEU A 64 -1.11 6.12 6.95
C LEU A 64 -0.84 7.61 7.14
N LEU A 65 -1.77 8.50 6.80
CA LEU A 65 -1.63 9.95 6.99
C LEU A 65 -1.40 10.29 8.46
N MET A 66 -2.27 9.79 9.34
CA MET A 66 -2.15 10.04 10.78
C MET A 66 -0.98 9.28 11.41
N GLY A 67 -0.72 8.05 10.95
CA GLY A 67 0.37 7.21 11.42
C GLY A 67 1.74 7.73 11.06
N ILE A 68 2.04 7.88 9.77
CA ILE A 68 3.38 8.27 9.35
C ILE A 68 3.64 9.74 9.69
N GLY A 69 2.69 10.63 9.43
CA GLY A 69 2.84 12.05 9.75
C GLY A 69 3.09 12.27 11.24
N GLY A 70 2.30 11.62 12.10
CA GLY A 70 2.45 11.71 13.54
C GLY A 70 3.73 11.06 14.05
N SER A 71 4.07 9.86 13.58
CA SER A 71 5.23 9.10 14.06
C SER A 71 6.57 9.74 13.67
N VAL A 72 6.64 10.48 12.56
CA VAL A 72 7.81 11.29 12.18
C VAL A 72 7.99 12.47 13.13
N LEU A 73 6.93 13.23 13.44
CA LEU A 73 7.00 14.35 14.39
C LEU A 73 7.31 13.87 15.82
N PHE A 74 6.71 12.75 16.21
CA PHE A 74 6.96 12.05 17.47
C PHE A 74 8.44 11.67 17.61
N SER A 75 8.99 10.94 16.63
CA SER A 75 10.37 10.44 16.67
C SER A 75 11.41 11.55 16.59
N THR A 76 11.19 12.57 15.76
CA THR A 76 12.09 13.73 15.64
C THR A 76 12.09 14.60 16.90
N THR A 77 10.93 14.81 17.53
CA THR A 77 10.83 15.56 18.80
C THR A 77 11.51 14.81 19.93
N ARG A 78 11.29 13.48 20.01
CA ARG A 78 11.90 12.60 21.02
C ARG A 78 13.40 12.43 20.85
N GLY A 79 13.92 12.64 19.63
CA GLY A 79 15.36 12.59 19.34
C GLY A 79 16.14 13.88 19.63
N LYS A 80 15.48 15.03 19.84
CA LYS A 80 16.14 16.35 19.86
C LYS A 80 16.67 16.82 21.24
N ALA A 81 16.37 16.14 22.36
CA ALA A 81 17.01 16.28 23.68
C ALA A 81 16.26 15.45 24.74
N GLU A 82 16.94 15.07 25.83
CA GLU A 82 16.30 14.50 27.04
C GLU A 82 15.31 15.51 27.65
N GLY A 83 14.14 15.03 28.11
CA GLY A 83 13.12 15.86 28.77
C GLY A 83 11.97 16.40 27.89
N LYS A 84 11.88 16.01 26.60
CA LYS A 84 10.74 16.37 25.71
C LYS A 84 9.73 15.24 25.48
N GLU A 85 9.64 14.30 26.42
CA GLU A 85 8.74 13.14 26.31
C GLU A 85 7.27 13.54 26.26
N GLU A 86 6.87 14.51 27.10
CA GLU A 86 5.50 15.01 27.16
C GLU A 86 5.02 15.57 25.81
N ARG A 87 5.84 16.45 25.21
CA ARG A 87 5.56 17.03 23.88
C ARG A 87 5.59 16.00 22.75
N SER A 88 6.34 14.91 22.90
CA SER A 88 6.31 13.80 21.94
C SER A 88 4.98 13.05 22.04
N ASN A 89 4.51 12.78 23.26
CA ASN A 89 3.24 12.09 23.54
C ASN A 89 2.02 12.90 23.08
N GLU A 90 2.10 14.24 23.07
CA GLU A 90 1.09 15.11 22.46
C GLU A 90 0.86 14.77 20.98
N TYR A 91 1.93 14.56 20.20
CA TYR A 91 1.80 14.19 18.78
C TYR A 91 1.15 12.82 18.61
N PHE A 92 1.48 11.84 19.46
CA PHE A 92 0.80 10.54 19.47
C PHE A 92 -0.69 10.70 19.77
N THR A 93 -1.02 11.47 20.82
CA THR A 93 -2.40 11.72 21.25
C THR A 93 -3.20 12.43 20.15
N ALA A 94 -2.61 13.44 19.50
CA ALA A 94 -3.21 14.13 18.37
C ALA A 94 -3.45 13.18 17.19
N SER A 95 -2.51 12.26 16.91
CA SER A 95 -2.70 11.23 15.88
C SER A 95 -3.79 10.23 16.21
N VAL A 96 -3.93 9.82 17.47
CA VAL A 96 -5.04 8.98 17.95
C VAL A 96 -6.38 9.68 17.75
N ILE A 97 -6.52 10.89 18.29
CA ILE A 97 -7.76 11.67 18.20
C ILE A 97 -8.14 11.92 16.74
N GLY A 98 -7.19 12.37 15.92
CA GLY A 98 -7.44 12.63 14.50
C GLY A 98 -7.79 11.36 13.73
N SER A 99 -7.17 10.22 14.05
CA SER A 99 -7.52 8.92 13.43
C SER A 99 -8.93 8.49 13.78
N VAL A 100 -9.34 8.66 15.04
CA VAL A 100 -10.71 8.34 15.48
C VAL A 100 -11.72 9.25 14.78
N ILE A 101 -11.46 10.56 14.72
CA ILE A 101 -12.34 11.51 14.02
C ILE A 101 -12.48 11.15 12.55
N LEU A 102 -11.36 10.92 11.85
CA LEU A 102 -11.37 10.54 10.44
C LEU A 102 -12.05 9.19 10.22
N ALA A 103 -11.81 8.21 11.09
CA ALA A 103 -12.47 6.91 11.03
C ALA A 103 -13.98 7.05 11.16
N VAL A 104 -14.47 7.85 12.13
CA VAL A 104 -15.90 8.11 12.30
C VAL A 104 -16.49 8.80 11.07
N ILE A 105 -15.83 9.83 10.53
CA ILE A 105 -16.29 10.53 9.33
C ILE A 105 -16.42 9.56 8.15
N VAL A 106 -15.36 8.81 7.84
CA VAL A 106 -15.34 7.83 6.75
C VAL A 106 -16.38 6.74 6.96
N TRP A 107 -16.53 6.28 8.21
CA TRP A 107 -17.50 5.26 8.57
C TRP A 107 -18.94 5.73 8.33
N LEU A 108 -19.28 6.96 8.75
CA LEU A 108 -20.59 7.56 8.49
C LEU A 108 -20.84 7.73 6.98
N VAL A 109 -19.83 8.19 6.23
CA VAL A 109 -19.94 8.30 4.77
C VAL A 109 -20.23 6.94 4.13
N ILE A 110 -19.52 5.88 4.51
CA ILE A 110 -19.75 4.54 3.95
C ILE A 110 -21.11 3.97 4.40
N ILE A 111 -21.58 4.23 5.63
CA ILE A 111 -22.88 3.75 6.08
C ILE A 111 -24.03 4.41 5.31
N PHE A 112 -24.01 5.74 5.19
CA PHE A 112 -25.14 6.50 4.64
C PHE A 112 -25.07 6.70 3.12
N PHE A 113 -23.87 6.65 2.54
CA PHE A 113 -23.61 6.99 1.14
C PHE A 113 -22.87 5.87 0.38
N ASP A 114 -22.93 4.60 0.82
CA ASP A 114 -22.32 3.49 0.07
C ASP A 114 -22.77 3.42 -1.38
N ARG A 115 -24.07 3.60 -1.66
CA ARG A 115 -24.62 3.54 -3.01
C ARG A 115 -24.03 4.61 -3.95
N PRO A 116 -24.16 5.92 -3.67
CA PRO A 116 -23.58 6.94 -4.54
C PRO A 116 -22.05 6.88 -4.59
N LEU A 117 -21.39 6.43 -3.51
CA LEU A 117 -19.94 6.25 -3.49
C LEU A 117 -19.49 5.13 -4.45
N LEU A 118 -20.18 3.99 -4.44
CA LEU A 118 -19.90 2.88 -5.35
C LEU A 118 -20.23 3.24 -6.80
N GLN A 119 -21.31 3.97 -7.06
CA GLN A 119 -21.62 4.48 -8.40
C GLN A 119 -20.55 5.46 -8.89
N MET A 120 -20.05 6.33 -8.01
CA MET A 120 -18.94 7.25 -8.31
C MET A 120 -17.64 6.49 -8.66
N PHE A 121 -17.41 5.32 -8.05
CA PHE A 121 -16.29 4.44 -8.35
C PHE A 121 -16.53 3.51 -9.56
N GLY A 122 -17.69 3.61 -10.21
CA GLY A 122 -17.97 2.91 -11.47
C GLY A 122 -18.85 1.67 -11.36
N ALA A 123 -19.58 1.46 -10.24
CA ALA A 123 -20.58 0.39 -10.18
C ALA A 123 -21.76 0.70 -11.10
N ALA A 124 -21.94 -0.12 -12.14
CA ALA A 124 -23.15 -0.16 -12.94
C ALA A 124 -24.34 -0.71 -12.11
N ASP A 125 -25.58 -0.44 -12.53
CA ASP A 125 -26.78 -0.73 -11.74
C ASP A 125 -27.01 -2.23 -11.48
N ASP A 126 -26.53 -3.09 -12.38
CA ASP A 126 -26.51 -4.55 -12.27
C ASP A 126 -25.42 -5.07 -11.31
N LEU A 127 -24.29 -4.36 -11.22
CA LEU A 127 -23.15 -4.68 -10.35
C LEU A 127 -23.33 -4.17 -8.91
N LEU A 128 -24.15 -3.14 -8.74
CA LEU A 128 -24.34 -2.41 -7.48
C LEU A 128 -24.76 -3.29 -6.29
N PRO A 129 -25.66 -4.29 -6.45
CA PRO A 129 -26.04 -5.17 -5.35
C PRO A 129 -24.84 -5.97 -4.80
N LEU A 130 -24.03 -6.54 -5.70
CA LEU A 130 -22.87 -7.36 -5.34
C LEU A 130 -21.75 -6.50 -4.73
N ALA A 131 -21.50 -5.31 -5.28
CA ALA A 131 -20.55 -4.36 -4.70
C ALA A 131 -20.94 -3.93 -3.28
N ARG A 132 -22.24 -3.75 -3.00
CA ARG A 132 -22.72 -3.43 -1.63
C ARG A 132 -22.57 -4.59 -0.68
N GLU A 133 -22.72 -5.83 -1.15
CA GLU A 133 -22.45 -7.02 -0.35
C GLU A 133 -20.97 -7.07 0.08
N TYR A 134 -20.04 -6.76 -0.83
CA TYR A 134 -18.61 -6.68 -0.50
C TYR A 134 -18.25 -5.53 0.45
N VAL A 135 -18.95 -4.40 0.40
CA VAL A 135 -18.73 -3.28 1.34
C VAL A 135 -19.35 -3.53 2.71
N ALA A 136 -20.36 -4.39 2.83
CA ALA A 136 -21.07 -4.60 4.09
C ALA A 136 -20.15 -5.05 5.25
N PRO A 137 -19.23 -6.03 5.07
CA PRO A 137 -18.24 -6.36 6.10
C PRO A 137 -17.27 -5.20 6.38
N VAL A 138 -16.90 -4.43 5.36
CA VAL A 138 -15.97 -3.29 5.47
C VAL A 138 -16.52 -2.25 6.44
N LYS A 139 -17.84 -2.02 6.45
CA LYS A 139 -18.51 -1.11 7.39
C LYS A 139 -18.14 -1.43 8.84
N PHE A 140 -18.01 -2.70 9.23
CA PHE A 140 -17.63 -3.04 10.61
C PHE A 140 -16.12 -2.93 10.86
N ALA A 141 -15.31 -3.09 9.81
CA ALA A 141 -13.85 -3.09 9.92
C ALA A 141 -13.22 -1.69 9.85
N VAL A 142 -13.89 -0.69 9.26
CA VAL A 142 -13.32 0.66 9.01
C VAL A 142 -12.65 1.28 10.25
N PRO A 143 -13.31 1.34 11.43
CA PRO A 143 -12.71 2.00 12.59
C PRO A 143 -11.45 1.30 13.09
N LEU A 144 -11.45 -0.04 13.08
CA LEU A 144 -10.30 -0.84 13.49
C LEU A 144 -9.16 -0.78 12.48
N PHE A 145 -9.47 -0.82 11.19
CA PHE A 145 -8.46 -0.91 10.14
C PHE A 145 -7.65 0.39 10.02
N LEU A 146 -8.32 1.54 10.05
CA LEU A 146 -7.64 2.85 10.02
C LEU A 146 -6.74 3.02 11.25
N PHE A 147 -7.26 2.68 12.43
CA PHE A 147 -6.52 2.76 13.68
C PHE A 147 -5.31 1.82 13.70
N ASN A 148 -5.45 0.59 13.21
CA ASN A 148 -4.35 -0.36 13.05
C ASN A 148 -3.23 0.22 12.17
N GLN A 149 -3.60 0.80 11.02
CA GLN A 149 -2.64 1.43 10.12
C GLN A 149 -1.86 2.59 10.78
N MET A 150 -2.53 3.38 11.63
CA MET A 150 -1.88 4.43 12.39
C MET A 150 -0.90 3.87 13.43
N LEU A 151 -1.33 2.90 14.25
CA LEU A 151 -0.48 2.27 15.27
C LEU A 151 0.74 1.58 14.66
N ALA A 152 0.57 0.89 13.53
CA ALA A 152 1.65 0.20 12.84
C ALA A 152 2.78 1.16 12.41
N ALA A 153 2.48 2.44 12.14
CA ALA A 153 3.50 3.44 11.83
C ALA A 153 4.27 3.92 13.08
N TYR A 154 3.59 4.06 14.23
CA TYR A 154 4.23 4.42 15.49
C TYR A 154 5.09 3.30 16.04
N LEU A 155 4.61 2.05 15.99
CA LEU A 155 5.37 0.87 16.42
C LEU A 155 6.67 0.70 15.63
N ARG A 156 6.69 1.05 14.33
CA ARG A 156 7.91 1.05 13.51
C ARG A 156 8.94 2.09 13.95
N ASN A 157 8.51 3.13 14.66
CA ASN A 157 9.33 4.26 15.09
C ASN A 157 9.60 4.28 16.61
N ASP A 158 9.13 3.27 17.35
CA ASP A 158 9.27 3.20 18.80
C ASP A 158 10.58 2.52 19.23
N LYS A 159 11.18 3.01 20.33
CA LYS A 159 12.44 2.51 20.89
C LYS A 159 12.28 1.23 21.71
N ASN A 160 11.06 0.69 21.82
CA ASN A 160 10.75 -0.55 22.53
C ASN A 160 10.53 -1.72 21.56
N PRO A 161 11.62 -2.34 21.04
CA PRO A 161 11.51 -3.43 20.08
C PRO A 161 10.74 -4.63 20.63
N GLY A 162 10.63 -4.85 21.95
CA GLY A 162 9.95 -6.02 22.51
C GLY A 162 8.45 -6.10 22.17
N LEU A 163 7.71 -5.00 22.36
CA LEU A 163 6.27 -4.93 22.05
C LEU A 163 6.00 -4.87 20.54
N ALA A 164 6.81 -4.12 19.80
CA ALA A 164 6.71 -4.06 18.34
C ALA A 164 7.06 -5.40 17.68
N THR A 165 8.09 -6.10 18.18
CA THR A 165 8.44 -7.46 17.76
C THR A 165 7.37 -8.45 18.18
N ALA A 166 6.75 -8.35 19.35
CA ALA A 166 5.63 -9.23 19.72
C ALA A 166 4.41 -9.03 18.82
N ALA A 167 4.04 -7.79 18.46
CA ALA A 167 2.93 -7.50 17.55
C ALA A 167 3.21 -7.95 16.10
N VAL A 168 4.44 -7.71 15.63
CA VAL A 168 4.90 -8.17 14.29
C VAL A 168 5.07 -9.68 14.27
N LEU A 169 5.53 -10.32 15.35
CA LEU A 169 5.63 -11.77 15.46
C LEU A 169 4.27 -12.42 15.62
N SER A 170 3.30 -11.85 16.34
CA SER A 170 1.96 -12.41 16.42
C SER A 170 1.26 -12.34 15.06
N GLY A 171 1.38 -11.21 14.37
CA GLY A 171 0.90 -11.07 12.99
C GLY A 171 1.66 -11.97 12.02
N GLY A 172 2.99 -12.07 12.17
CA GLY A 172 3.88 -12.89 11.35
C GLY A 172 3.71 -14.39 11.57
N ILE A 173 3.46 -14.84 12.80
CA ILE A 173 3.18 -16.25 13.14
C ILE A 173 1.81 -16.64 12.62
N PHE A 174 0.80 -15.76 12.76
CA PHE A 174 -0.51 -15.97 12.14
C PHE A 174 -0.38 -16.04 10.61
N ASN A 175 0.43 -15.17 10.01
CA ASN A 175 0.69 -15.14 8.59
C ASN A 175 1.49 -16.36 8.10
N VAL A 176 2.54 -16.80 8.82
CA VAL A 176 3.33 -18.00 8.50
C VAL A 176 2.52 -19.29 8.70
N PHE A 177 1.67 -19.35 9.71
CA PHE A 177 0.73 -20.46 9.89
C PHE A 177 -0.29 -20.49 8.73
N GLY A 178 -0.86 -19.33 8.39
CA GLY A 178 -1.73 -19.18 7.22
C GLY A 178 -1.04 -19.60 5.93
N ASP A 179 0.19 -19.13 5.70
CA ASP A 179 1.00 -19.45 4.53
C ASP A 179 1.33 -20.93 4.45
N PHE A 180 1.76 -21.55 5.55
CA PHE A 180 2.07 -22.98 5.58
C PHE A 180 0.81 -23.82 5.36
N PHE A 181 -0.29 -23.48 6.04
CA PHE A 181 -1.57 -24.17 5.89
C PHE A 181 -2.09 -24.11 4.45
N TRP A 182 -2.12 -22.93 3.85
CA TRP A 182 -2.58 -22.74 2.47
C TRP A 182 -1.60 -23.30 1.45
N THR A 183 -0.29 -23.24 1.69
CA THR A 183 0.74 -23.83 0.81
C THR A 183 0.66 -25.36 0.81
N VAL A 184 0.49 -25.99 1.96
CA VAL A 184 0.34 -27.45 2.07
C VAL A 184 -0.95 -27.92 1.40
N LEU A 185 -2.06 -27.18 1.58
CA LEU A 185 -3.31 -27.47 0.88
C LEU A 185 -3.16 -27.31 -0.64
N SER A 186 -2.40 -26.30 -1.09
CA SER A 186 -2.10 -26.01 -2.50
C SER A 186 -1.23 -27.06 -3.17
N LEU A 187 -0.28 -27.63 -2.42
CA LEU A 187 0.58 -28.73 -2.87
C LEU A 187 -0.15 -30.09 -2.86
N ALA A 188 -1.02 -30.32 -1.89
CA ALA A 188 -1.71 -31.60 -1.72
C ALA A 188 -2.87 -31.80 -2.71
N ALA A 189 -3.53 -30.72 -3.14
CA ALA A 189 -4.69 -30.81 -4.02
C ALA A 189 -4.74 -29.73 -5.12
N PRO A 190 -3.69 -29.54 -5.95
CA PRO A 190 -3.59 -28.43 -6.92
C PRO A 190 -4.72 -28.40 -7.97
N ASN A 191 -5.35 -29.54 -8.29
CA ASN A 191 -6.50 -29.60 -9.20
C ASN A 191 -7.82 -29.20 -8.54
N LEU A 192 -7.89 -29.21 -7.20
CA LEU A 192 -8.97 -28.60 -6.43
C LEU A 192 -8.97 -27.10 -6.70
N TYR A 193 -7.80 -26.45 -6.68
CA TYR A 193 -7.61 -25.02 -6.97
C TYR A 193 -8.15 -24.68 -8.37
N ILE A 194 -7.82 -25.43 -9.42
CA ILE A 194 -8.30 -25.13 -10.79
C ILE A 194 -9.84 -25.28 -10.91
N HIS A 195 -10.40 -26.39 -10.41
CA HIS A 195 -11.85 -26.63 -10.41
C HIS A 195 -12.60 -25.84 -9.34
N VAL A 196 -11.88 -25.19 -8.42
CA VAL A 196 -12.34 -24.26 -7.36
C VAL A 196 -11.88 -22.82 -7.61
N PHE A 197 -11.29 -22.44 -8.79
CA PHE A 197 -11.04 -21.03 -9.22
C PHE A 197 -11.65 -20.48 -10.53
N MET A 198 -12.13 -21.28 -11.47
CA MET A 198 -12.92 -20.76 -12.62
C MET A 198 -13.44 -21.92 -13.48
N SER A 199 -14.53 -21.70 -14.23
CA SER A 199 -14.78 -22.43 -15.47
C SER A 199 -14.21 -21.57 -16.60
N PRO A 200 -13.07 -21.93 -17.21
CA PRO A 200 -12.37 -21.03 -18.13
C PRO A 200 -13.21 -20.74 -19.36
N THR A 201 -13.49 -19.47 -19.61
CA THR A 201 -13.93 -18.96 -20.92
C THR A 201 -12.72 -18.71 -21.80
N GLU A 202 -12.81 -19.10 -23.07
CA GLU A 202 -11.72 -19.03 -24.05
C GLU A 202 -11.07 -17.64 -24.13
N GLU A 203 -11.87 -16.58 -24.00
CA GLU A 203 -11.45 -15.18 -24.12
C GLU A 203 -10.52 -14.73 -22.99
N VAL A 204 -10.78 -15.13 -21.74
CA VAL A 204 -9.95 -14.73 -20.59
C VAL A 204 -8.59 -15.42 -20.63
N LEU A 205 -8.55 -16.69 -21.04
CA LEU A 205 -7.30 -17.45 -21.19
C LEU A 205 -6.40 -16.88 -22.29
N GLN A 206 -6.97 -16.23 -23.31
CA GLN A 206 -6.21 -15.63 -24.40
C GLN A 206 -5.55 -14.30 -24.01
N ILE A 207 -6.18 -13.50 -23.14
CA ILE A 207 -5.73 -12.13 -22.83
C ILE A 207 -4.95 -12.06 -21.50
N ALA A 208 -5.26 -12.90 -20.51
CA ALA A 208 -4.61 -12.85 -19.20
C ALA A 208 -3.07 -12.98 -19.23
N PRO A 209 -2.45 -13.86 -20.06
CA PRO A 209 -1.00 -14.00 -20.07
C PRO A 209 -0.25 -12.74 -20.54
N SER A 210 -0.80 -11.98 -21.49
CA SER A 210 -0.18 -10.74 -21.98
C SER A 210 -0.28 -9.63 -20.93
N ILE A 211 -1.43 -9.52 -20.26
CA ILE A 211 -1.66 -8.56 -19.16
C ILE A 211 -0.67 -8.81 -18.03
N ILE A 212 -0.55 -10.05 -17.56
CA ILE A 212 0.35 -10.43 -16.46
C ILE A 212 1.81 -10.10 -16.80
N ARG A 213 2.26 -10.40 -18.03
CA ARG A 213 3.62 -10.11 -18.50
C ARG A 213 3.91 -8.61 -18.57
N CYS A 214 2.92 -7.80 -18.91
CA CYS A 214 3.09 -6.34 -18.93
C CYS A 214 3.11 -5.78 -17.50
N TYR A 215 2.16 -6.22 -16.66
CA TYR A 215 1.99 -5.73 -15.31
C TYR A 215 3.18 -6.07 -14.40
N CYS A 216 3.79 -7.25 -14.57
CA CYS A 216 4.87 -7.72 -13.69
C CYS A 216 6.14 -6.84 -13.74
N ILE A 217 6.35 -6.09 -14.84
CA ILE A 217 7.46 -5.13 -14.96
C ILE A 217 7.36 -4.04 -13.89
N SER A 218 6.13 -3.65 -13.52
CA SER A 218 5.86 -2.66 -12.47
C SER A 218 6.37 -3.10 -11.10
N PHE A 219 6.38 -4.41 -10.80
CA PHE A 219 6.82 -4.94 -9.51
C PHE A 219 8.31 -4.71 -9.23
N LEU A 220 9.13 -4.45 -10.26
CA LEU A 220 10.55 -4.12 -10.08
C LEU A 220 10.74 -2.73 -9.47
N LEU A 221 9.87 -1.79 -9.83
CA LEU A 221 9.99 -0.37 -9.46
C LEU A 221 9.11 0.00 -8.27
N LEU A 222 8.04 -0.76 -8.04
CA LEU A 222 7.08 -0.54 -6.97
C LEU A 222 7.74 -0.47 -5.58
N PRO A 223 8.66 -1.38 -5.19
CA PRO A 223 9.32 -1.30 -3.89
C PRO A 223 10.22 -0.08 -3.73
N LEU A 224 10.89 0.36 -4.80
CA LEU A 224 11.69 1.59 -4.80
C LEU A 224 10.80 2.81 -4.55
N ASN A 225 9.67 2.90 -5.25
CA ASN A 225 8.73 4.01 -5.14
C ASN A 225 7.98 4.02 -3.80
N ILE A 226 7.64 2.86 -3.25
CA ILE A 226 7.07 2.76 -1.90
C ILE A 226 8.12 3.17 -0.87
N PHE A 227 9.31 2.57 -0.90
CA PHE A 227 10.37 2.85 0.06
C PHE A 227 10.77 4.33 0.07
N SER A 228 10.86 4.97 -1.09
CA SER A 228 11.26 6.37 -1.20
C SER A 228 10.29 7.35 -0.53
N THR A 229 8.99 7.06 -0.53
CA THR A 229 8.01 7.90 0.19
C THR A 229 8.28 7.92 1.69
N TYR A 230 8.52 6.73 2.28
CA TYR A 230 8.91 6.60 3.68
C TYR A 230 10.27 7.25 3.95
N TYR A 231 11.24 7.09 3.05
CA TYR A 231 12.55 7.72 3.15
C TYR A 231 12.44 9.26 3.18
N PHE A 232 11.71 9.86 2.23
CA PHE A 232 11.50 11.32 2.18
C PHE A 232 10.77 11.85 3.41
N GLN A 233 9.81 11.10 3.94
CA GLN A 233 9.15 11.42 5.22
C GLN A 233 10.15 11.38 6.39
N ALA A 234 11.02 10.36 6.45
CA ALA A 234 12.02 10.20 7.50
C ALA A 234 13.09 11.31 7.47
N ILE A 235 13.48 11.81 6.30
CA ILE A 235 14.43 12.92 6.16
C ILE A 235 13.76 14.31 6.17
N MET A 236 12.50 14.41 6.63
CA MET A 236 11.75 15.68 6.73
C MET A 236 11.60 16.42 5.39
N LYS A 237 11.43 15.69 4.29
CA LYS A 237 11.08 16.21 2.95
C LYS A 237 9.66 15.79 2.55
N PRO A 238 8.61 16.23 3.28
CA PRO A 238 7.24 15.78 3.06
C PRO A 238 6.68 16.21 1.70
N LYS A 239 7.18 17.31 1.11
CA LYS A 239 6.78 17.77 -0.23
C LYS A 239 7.08 16.70 -1.29
N ASP A 240 8.27 16.12 -1.26
CA ASP A 240 8.70 15.13 -2.24
C ASP A 240 8.00 13.78 -2.02
N ALA A 241 7.77 13.38 -0.76
CA ALA A 241 6.92 12.23 -0.44
C ALA A 241 5.49 12.40 -0.99
N PHE A 242 4.90 13.58 -0.80
CA PHE A 242 3.57 13.91 -1.31
C PHE A 242 3.51 13.88 -2.84
N ILE A 243 4.51 14.49 -3.52
CA ILE A 243 4.61 14.46 -4.99
C ILE A 243 4.65 13.02 -5.48
N VAL A 244 5.48 12.15 -4.88
CA VAL A 244 5.57 10.73 -5.28
C VAL A 244 4.23 10.01 -5.10
N SER A 245 3.58 10.17 -3.95
CA SER A 245 2.29 9.53 -3.67
C SER A 245 1.17 10.01 -4.59
N VAL A 246 1.05 11.32 -4.83
CA VAL A 246 0.00 11.90 -5.67
C VAL A 246 0.25 11.64 -7.16
N ALA A 247 1.50 11.75 -7.60
CA ALA A 247 1.88 11.43 -8.97
C ALA A 247 1.55 9.96 -9.28
N ARG A 248 2.01 9.03 -8.43
CA ARG A 248 1.78 7.60 -8.64
C ARG A 248 0.32 7.21 -8.49
N GLY A 249 -0.34 7.68 -7.44
CA GLY A 249 -1.68 7.22 -7.06
C GLY A 249 -2.82 7.87 -7.82
N LEU A 250 -2.64 9.09 -8.34
CA LEU A 250 -3.74 9.88 -8.91
C LEU A 250 -3.38 10.53 -10.23
N VAL A 251 -2.32 11.35 -10.29
CA VAL A 251 -2.10 12.24 -11.43
C VAL A 251 -1.56 11.48 -12.63
N VAL A 252 -0.41 10.83 -12.50
CA VAL A 252 0.25 10.14 -13.63
C VAL A 252 -0.54 8.90 -14.02
N SER A 253 -0.94 8.09 -13.02
CA SER A 253 -1.79 6.91 -13.26
C SER A 253 -3.13 7.29 -13.89
N GLY A 254 -3.83 8.28 -13.32
CA GLY A 254 -5.11 8.74 -13.84
C GLY A 254 -5.02 9.27 -15.27
N ILE A 255 -4.01 10.10 -15.58
CA ILE A 255 -3.78 10.59 -16.94
C ILE A 255 -3.57 9.42 -17.90
N PHE A 256 -2.73 8.44 -17.56
CA PHE A 256 -2.43 7.35 -18.50
C PHE A 256 -3.55 6.33 -18.67
N ILE A 257 -4.39 6.12 -17.64
CA ILE A 257 -5.58 5.27 -17.76
C ILE A 257 -6.54 5.82 -18.82
N TYR A 258 -6.69 7.15 -18.92
CA TYR A 258 -7.55 7.77 -19.94
C TYR A 258 -6.83 8.04 -21.26
N LEU A 259 -5.55 8.42 -21.22
CA LEU A 259 -4.80 8.84 -22.41
C LEU A 259 -4.36 7.65 -23.26
N LEU A 260 -3.76 6.60 -22.66
CA LEU A 260 -3.17 5.49 -23.42
C LEU A 260 -4.16 4.77 -24.34
N PRO A 261 -5.39 4.45 -23.90
CA PRO A 261 -6.38 3.81 -24.78
C PRO A 261 -6.73 4.66 -26.00
N VAL A 262 -6.73 6.00 -25.85
CA VAL A 262 -7.08 6.94 -26.91
C VAL A 262 -5.97 7.07 -27.94
N VAL A 263 -4.69 7.09 -27.53
CA VAL A 263 -3.56 7.28 -28.45
C VAL A 263 -3.01 5.99 -29.02
N ALA A 264 -3.10 4.87 -28.30
CA ALA A 264 -2.40 3.63 -28.64
C ALA A 264 -3.31 2.38 -28.66
N GLY A 265 -4.63 2.57 -28.54
CA GLY A 265 -5.62 1.49 -28.58
C GLY A 265 -5.87 0.85 -27.20
N ALA A 266 -6.97 0.09 -27.09
CA ALA A 266 -7.46 -0.45 -25.82
C ALA A 266 -6.41 -1.26 -25.02
N ASP A 267 -5.56 -2.03 -25.71
CA ASP A 267 -4.51 -2.83 -25.07
C ASP A 267 -3.41 -1.99 -24.40
N ALA A 268 -3.29 -0.71 -24.75
CA ALA A 268 -2.30 0.18 -24.16
C ALA A 268 -2.60 0.53 -22.69
N ILE A 269 -3.84 0.31 -22.22
CA ILE A 269 -4.23 0.55 -20.83
C ILE A 269 -3.33 -0.20 -19.83
N TRP A 270 -2.89 -1.41 -20.21
CA TRP A 270 -2.07 -2.27 -19.35
C TRP A 270 -0.66 -1.72 -19.12
N PHE A 271 -0.19 -0.79 -19.97
CA PHE A 271 1.08 -0.08 -19.81
C PHE A 271 0.98 1.15 -18.90
N ALA A 272 -0.23 1.56 -18.49
CA ALA A 272 -0.41 2.74 -17.62
C ALA A 272 0.38 2.61 -16.31
N MET A 273 0.33 1.44 -15.67
CA MET A 273 1.06 1.17 -14.43
C MET A 273 2.59 1.12 -14.64
N PRO A 274 3.14 0.31 -15.57
CA PRO A 274 4.58 0.29 -15.83
C PRO A 274 5.17 1.67 -16.15
N ILE A 275 4.48 2.47 -16.97
CA ILE A 275 4.92 3.82 -17.33
C ILE A 275 4.87 4.75 -16.12
N THR A 276 3.79 4.67 -15.32
CA THR A 276 3.66 5.45 -14.09
C THR A 276 4.79 5.13 -13.11
N GLU A 277 5.06 3.85 -12.84
CA GLU A 277 6.12 3.43 -11.94
C GLU A 277 7.50 3.86 -12.43
N LEU A 278 7.75 3.82 -13.75
CA LEU A 278 9.00 4.29 -14.35
C LEU A 278 9.22 5.79 -14.16
N LEU A 279 8.23 6.62 -14.50
CA LEU A 279 8.35 8.07 -14.37
C LEU A 279 8.54 8.50 -12.92
N VAL A 280 7.79 7.88 -12.01
CA VAL A 280 7.91 8.14 -10.57
C VAL A 280 9.29 7.66 -10.06
N ALA A 281 9.79 6.51 -10.52
CA ALA A 281 11.10 6.01 -10.14
C ALA A 281 12.23 6.94 -10.59
N VAL A 282 12.16 7.50 -11.79
CA VAL A 282 13.14 8.49 -12.28
C VAL A 282 13.18 9.72 -11.36
N TYR A 283 12.02 10.27 -11.02
CA TYR A 283 11.92 11.40 -10.09
C TYR A 283 12.49 11.06 -8.71
N VAL A 284 12.13 9.90 -8.17
CA VAL A 284 12.60 9.39 -6.88
C VAL A 284 14.12 9.28 -6.85
N VAL A 285 14.72 8.63 -7.85
CA VAL A 285 16.18 8.42 -7.92
C VAL A 285 16.90 9.77 -7.99
N TYR A 286 16.41 10.69 -8.82
CA TYR A 286 16.96 12.05 -8.92
C TYR A 286 16.97 12.76 -7.56
N LYS A 287 15.83 12.75 -6.85
CA LYS A 287 15.71 13.39 -5.53
C LYS A 287 16.55 12.71 -4.44
N MET A 288 16.59 11.37 -4.41
CA MET A 288 17.44 10.64 -3.48
C MET A 288 18.93 10.97 -3.71
N MET A 289 19.38 11.06 -4.95
CA MET A 289 20.74 11.47 -5.28
C MET A 289 21.03 12.91 -4.84
N GLN A 290 20.10 13.84 -5.07
CA GLN A 290 20.23 15.23 -4.66
C GLN A 290 20.41 15.34 -3.14
N TYR A 291 19.57 14.68 -2.35
CA TYR A 291 19.67 14.73 -0.88
C TYR A 291 20.90 14.01 -0.34
N THR A 292 21.28 12.89 -0.93
CA THR A 292 22.49 12.16 -0.52
C THR A 292 23.76 12.98 -0.78
N ARG A 293 23.83 13.71 -1.90
CA ARG A 293 24.97 14.59 -2.22
C ARG A 293 25.03 15.82 -1.30
N GLY A 294 23.90 16.47 -1.03
CA GLY A 294 23.88 17.62 -0.11
C GLY A 294 24.35 17.27 1.31
N THR A 295 23.97 16.10 1.83
CA THR A 295 24.40 15.63 3.15
C THR A 295 25.91 15.33 3.21
N ALA A 296 26.50 14.90 2.08
CA ALA A 296 27.93 14.64 1.98
C ALA A 296 28.77 15.92 1.89
N GLU A 297 28.22 17.00 1.31
CA GLU A 297 28.85 18.33 1.31
C GLU A 297 28.77 18.98 2.68
N GLU A 298 27.64 18.92 3.38
CA GLU A 298 27.53 19.42 4.77
C GLU A 298 28.54 18.72 5.70
N ARG A 299 28.69 17.39 5.62
CA ARG A 299 29.70 16.67 6.41
C ARG A 299 31.14 17.09 6.12
N LYS A 300 31.45 17.62 4.94
CA LYS A 300 32.79 18.14 4.59
C LYS A 300 33.01 19.56 5.08
N VAL A 301 31.96 20.34 5.29
CA VAL A 301 32.04 21.71 5.82
C VAL A 301 32.19 21.69 7.34
N PHE A 302 31.67 20.66 8.02
CA PHE A 302 31.75 20.49 9.47
C PHE A 302 32.85 19.52 9.94
N ALA A 303 33.70 19.01 9.04
CA ALA A 303 34.87 18.18 9.36
C ALA A 303 36.16 18.98 9.12
#